data_AF-A0AAD7WDG2-F1
#
_entry.id   AF-A0AAD7WDG2-F1
#
_cell.length_a   1.000
_cell.length_b   1.000
_cell.length_c   1.000
_cell.angle_alpha   90.00
_cell.angle_beta   90.00
_cell.angle_gamma   90.00
#
_symmetry.space_group_name_H-M   'P 1'
#
loop_
_entity.id
_entity.type
_entity.pdbx_description
1 polymer ?
#
loop_
_entity_poly.entity_id
_entity_poly.type
_entity_poly.pdbx_seq_one_letter_code
_entity_poly.pdbx_strand_id
1 'polypeptide(L)'
;MHCIIHQEALCAKAVQLSDVMNTVVKTVNTIRARGLNHRQFQAFLSDVEAEYGDLLYHSQVRWLSRGAVLHRFYSLRSEIDEFLKEKNQPLHELSDPLWLADLAFLVDLIDHLNTLNKSLQGKEQLVTQLYAHMKAFCVKLRLFETQLRNFNLAHFPMLSENKSAFPTTNLSAKKEKYVSVNTSLKTEFSRRFQDFSNIEKEIRLFSTPFLMNAEEVEESLQLELIEMQCDDSLMNLHQLLSLLTSTGA
;
A
#
# COMPACT_ATOMS: atom_id res chain seq x y z
N MET A 1 -19.63 -2.79 6.35
CA MET A 1 -18.61 -3.32 5.40
C MET A 1 -18.28 -2.38 4.23
N HIS A 2 -19.17 -1.43 3.86
CA HIS A 2 -18.92 -0.43 2.81
C HIS A 2 -17.76 0.56 3.11
N CYS A 3 -17.29 0.64 4.36
CA CYS A 3 -16.18 1.50 4.80
C CYS A 3 -14.78 0.93 4.51
N ILE A 4 -14.63 -0.39 4.37
CA ILE A 4 -13.33 -1.05 4.16
C ILE A 4 -12.76 -0.72 2.77
N ILE A 5 -13.64 -0.57 1.78
CA ILE A 5 -13.28 -0.28 0.38
C ILE A 5 -13.02 1.22 0.16
N HIS A 6 -13.46 2.09 1.07
CA HIS A 6 -13.22 3.53 0.98
C HIS A 6 -11.81 3.96 1.45
N GLN A 7 -10.84 3.03 1.43
CA GLN A 7 -9.40 3.30 1.65
C GLN A 7 -8.82 4.31 0.66
N GLU A 8 -9.43 4.44 -0.52
CA GLU A 8 -9.06 5.41 -1.55
C GLU A 8 -9.13 6.87 -1.05
N ALA A 9 -10.17 7.23 -0.28
CA ALA A 9 -10.29 8.56 0.31
C ALA A 9 -9.42 8.76 1.57
N LEU A 10 -8.88 7.70 2.18
CA LEU A 10 -7.93 7.79 3.31
C LEU A 10 -6.58 8.31 2.80
N CYS A 11 -6.05 7.66 1.77
CA CYS A 11 -4.69 7.90 1.31
C CYS A 11 -4.57 9.20 0.52
N ALA A 12 -5.58 9.53 -0.30
CA ALA A 12 -5.61 10.79 -1.06
C ALA A 12 -5.63 12.05 -0.17
N LYS A 13 -6.17 11.96 1.06
CA LYS A 13 -6.17 13.06 2.03
C LYS A 13 -4.93 13.06 2.94
N ALA A 14 -4.38 11.90 3.26
CA ALA A 14 -3.27 11.76 4.21
C ALA A 14 -1.88 11.89 3.57
N VAL A 15 -1.74 11.58 2.28
CA VAL A 15 -0.45 11.59 1.59
C VAL A 15 -0.18 13.01 1.05
N GLN A 16 0.58 13.81 1.80
CA GLN A 16 1.05 15.15 1.44
C GLN A 16 2.12 15.15 0.32
N LEU A 17 1.88 14.39 -0.75
CA LEU A 17 2.74 14.28 -1.93
C LEU A 17 1.94 14.58 -3.21
N SER A 18 0.97 15.49 -3.09
CA SER A 18 0.11 15.94 -4.20
C SER A 18 0.93 16.47 -5.37
N ASP A 19 2.02 17.18 -5.10
CA ASP A 19 2.84 17.80 -6.14
C ASP A 19 3.51 16.73 -7.02
N VAL A 20 4.08 15.69 -6.40
CA VAL A 20 4.65 14.54 -7.11
C VAL A 20 3.59 13.86 -7.98
N MET A 21 2.44 13.56 -7.40
CA MET A 21 1.34 12.91 -8.12
C MET A 21 0.83 13.78 -9.28
N ASN A 22 0.69 15.09 -9.07
CA ASN A 22 0.24 16.04 -10.08
C ASN A 22 1.23 16.11 -11.25
N THR A 23 2.53 16.15 -10.96
CA THR A 23 3.57 16.10 -11.99
C THR A 23 3.49 14.80 -12.78
N VAL A 24 3.42 13.64 -12.10
CA VAL A 24 3.27 12.34 -12.78
C VAL A 24 2.05 12.31 -13.70
N VAL A 25 0.87 12.68 -13.18
CA VAL A 25 -0.39 12.68 -13.94
C VAL A 25 -0.30 13.63 -15.13
N LYS A 26 0.24 14.84 -14.95
CA LYS A 26 0.41 15.82 -16.02
C LYS A 26 1.34 15.31 -17.11
N THR A 27 2.44 14.68 -16.74
CA THR A 27 3.41 14.12 -17.68
C THR A 27 2.82 12.95 -18.47
N VAL A 28 2.19 12.00 -17.78
CA VAL A 28 1.48 10.88 -18.42
C VAL A 28 0.41 11.39 -19.37
N ASN A 29 -0.38 12.39 -18.96
CA ASN A 29 -1.38 13.00 -19.84
C ASN A 29 -0.76 13.69 -21.05
N THR A 30 0.38 14.37 -20.90
CA THR A 30 1.08 15.01 -22.04
C THR A 30 1.54 13.99 -23.08
N ILE A 31 2.06 12.85 -22.62
CA ILE A 31 2.52 11.76 -23.49
C ILE A 31 1.32 11.06 -24.14
N ARG A 32 0.28 10.75 -23.35
CA ARG A 32 -0.84 9.90 -23.79
C ARG A 32 -2.01 10.63 -24.45
N ALA A 33 -2.24 11.91 -24.18
CA ALA A 33 -3.41 12.62 -24.71
C ALA A 33 -3.32 12.90 -26.21
N ARG A 34 -2.11 12.98 -26.77
CA ARG A 34 -1.89 13.17 -28.21
C ARG A 34 -1.51 11.84 -28.84
N GLY A 35 -2.35 11.31 -29.72
CA GLY A 35 -2.12 9.99 -30.35
C GLY A 35 -0.78 9.86 -31.07
N LEU A 36 -0.26 10.96 -31.65
CA LEU A 36 1.07 10.98 -32.24
C LEU A 36 2.18 10.84 -31.18
N ASN A 37 2.11 11.60 -30.10
CA ASN A 37 3.09 11.52 -29.01
C ASN A 37 3.10 10.11 -28.39
N HIS A 38 1.93 9.53 -28.16
CA HIS A 38 1.81 8.20 -27.58
C HIS A 38 2.47 7.15 -28.46
N ARG A 39 2.18 7.13 -29.76
CA ARG A 39 2.81 6.21 -30.72
C ARG A 39 4.32 6.41 -30.82
N GLN A 40 4.78 7.66 -30.84
CA GLN A 40 6.21 7.98 -30.87
C GLN A 40 6.92 7.52 -29.59
N PHE A 41 6.27 7.68 -28.43
CA PHE A 41 6.81 7.21 -27.16
C PHE A 41 6.87 5.68 -27.11
N GLN A 42 5.84 4.97 -27.58
CA GLN A 42 5.86 3.50 -27.65
C GLN A 42 6.95 2.98 -28.60
N ALA A 43 7.13 3.63 -29.76
CA ALA A 43 8.22 3.29 -30.68
C ALA A 43 9.59 3.50 -30.00
N PHE A 44 9.79 4.66 -29.37
CA PHE A 44 11.00 4.94 -28.62
C PHE A 44 11.28 3.90 -27.52
N LEU A 45 10.29 3.54 -26.72
CA LEU A 45 10.42 2.49 -25.69
C LEU A 45 10.79 1.13 -26.26
N SER A 46 10.26 0.80 -27.44
CA SER A 46 10.62 -0.43 -28.16
C SER A 46 12.05 -0.39 -28.68
N ASP A 47 12.52 0.77 -29.16
CA ASP A 47 13.86 0.94 -29.71
C ASP A 47 14.95 0.85 -28.63
N VAL A 48 14.65 1.30 -27.40
CA VAL A 48 15.58 1.23 -26.26
C VAL A 48 15.40 -0.03 -25.40
N GLU A 49 14.55 -0.96 -25.82
CA GLU A 49 14.20 -2.20 -25.08
C GLU A 49 13.81 -1.94 -23.61
N ALA A 50 13.01 -0.90 -23.37
CA ALA A 50 12.61 -0.48 -22.03
C ALA A 50 11.83 -1.57 -21.26
N GLU A 51 11.86 -1.50 -19.92
CA GLU A 51 11.17 -2.46 -19.04
C GLU A 51 9.66 -2.59 -19.37
N TYR A 52 9.03 -1.49 -19.77
CA TYR A 52 7.63 -1.45 -20.18
C TYR A 52 7.49 -0.81 -21.56
N GLY A 53 6.69 -1.41 -22.44
CA GLY A 53 6.38 -0.86 -23.76
C GLY A 53 5.32 0.26 -23.79
N ASP A 54 4.75 0.64 -22.63
CA ASP A 54 3.82 1.78 -22.55
C ASP A 54 3.61 2.28 -21.09
N LEU A 55 3.30 3.57 -20.97
CA LEU A 55 2.74 4.16 -19.75
C LEU A 55 1.26 3.81 -19.63
N LEU A 56 0.74 3.65 -18.42
CA LEU A 56 -0.69 3.42 -18.21
C LEU A 56 -1.48 4.75 -18.29
N TYR A 57 -2.65 4.75 -18.95
CA TYR A 57 -3.50 5.94 -18.99
C TYR A 57 -4.23 6.08 -17.66
N HIS A 58 -4.32 7.30 -17.17
CA HIS A 58 -5.14 7.59 -16.01
C HIS A 58 -6.62 7.63 -16.41
N SER A 59 -7.35 6.53 -16.26
CA SER A 59 -8.80 6.62 -16.07
C SER A 59 -9.06 7.03 -14.62
N GLN A 60 -9.81 8.11 -14.40
CA GLN A 60 -10.03 8.76 -13.10
C GLN A 60 -10.68 7.89 -11.98
N VAL A 61 -10.73 6.56 -12.07
CA VAL A 61 -11.71 5.77 -11.30
C VAL A 61 -11.13 4.58 -10.51
N ARG A 62 -9.86 4.61 -10.06
CA ARG A 62 -9.38 3.72 -8.97
C ARG A 62 -7.92 3.97 -8.55
N TRP A 63 -7.63 4.07 -7.26
CA TRP A 63 -6.27 4.13 -6.69
C TRP A 63 -5.33 3.01 -7.16
N LEU A 64 -5.82 1.79 -7.40
CA LEU A 64 -5.03 0.68 -7.94
C LEU A 64 -4.40 1.03 -9.30
N SER A 65 -5.11 1.80 -10.14
CA SER A 65 -4.54 2.26 -11.42
C SER A 65 -3.50 3.34 -11.19
N ARG A 66 -3.64 4.17 -10.15
CA ARG A 66 -2.63 5.19 -9.78
C ARG A 66 -1.33 4.57 -9.29
N GLY A 67 -1.39 3.49 -8.52
CA GLY A 67 -0.18 2.77 -8.12
C GLY A 67 0.57 2.14 -9.29
N ALA A 68 -0.16 1.47 -10.19
CA ALA A 68 0.45 0.92 -11.39
C ALA A 68 1.04 2.02 -12.30
N VAL A 69 0.37 3.17 -12.42
CA VAL A 69 0.88 4.35 -13.15
C VAL A 69 2.17 4.87 -12.51
N LEU A 70 2.19 5.06 -11.18
CA LEU A 70 3.37 5.54 -10.45
C LEU A 70 4.57 4.59 -10.61
N HIS A 71 4.35 3.29 -10.43
CA HIS A 71 5.42 2.31 -10.56
C HIS A 71 6.01 2.32 -11.97
N ARG A 72 5.17 2.31 -13.02
CA ARG A 72 5.68 2.39 -14.40
C ARG A 72 6.35 3.73 -14.70
N PHE A 73 5.83 4.83 -14.17
CA PHE A 73 6.46 6.13 -14.32
C PHE A 73 7.86 6.15 -13.68
N TYR A 74 8.00 5.56 -12.49
CA TYR A 74 9.30 5.46 -11.81
C TYR A 74 10.28 4.57 -12.56
N SER A 75 9.84 3.41 -13.06
CA SER A 75 10.65 2.52 -13.89
C SER A 75 11.12 3.20 -15.17
N LEU A 76 10.22 3.89 -15.88
CA LEU A 76 10.50 4.55 -17.15
C LEU A 76 11.05 5.98 -16.99
N ARG A 77 11.50 6.39 -15.80
CA ARG A 77 11.83 7.79 -15.50
C ARG A 77 12.92 8.35 -16.42
N SER A 78 13.90 7.54 -16.80
CA SER A 78 15.02 7.94 -17.65
C SER A 78 14.55 8.16 -19.09
N GLU A 79 13.76 7.22 -19.59
CA GLU A 79 13.15 7.21 -20.92
C GLU A 79 12.16 8.37 -21.07
N ILE A 80 11.38 8.66 -20.02
CA ILE A 80 10.47 9.80 -19.99
C ILE A 80 11.25 11.11 -20.06
N ASP A 81 12.33 11.25 -19.28
CA ASP A 81 13.16 12.45 -19.29
C ASP A 81 13.78 12.70 -20.67
N GLU A 82 14.35 11.66 -21.28
CA GLU A 82 14.94 11.72 -22.62
C GLU A 82 13.90 12.09 -23.69
N PHE A 83 12.77 11.38 -23.73
CA PHE A 83 11.70 11.65 -24.68
C PHE A 83 11.16 13.08 -24.56
N LEU A 84 10.99 13.59 -23.32
CA LEU A 84 10.50 14.94 -23.10
C LEU A 84 11.52 16.01 -23.52
N LYS A 85 12.82 15.77 -23.34
CA LYS A 85 13.89 16.63 -23.85
C LYS A 85 13.87 16.70 -25.38
N GLU A 86 13.70 15.58 -26.07
CA GLU A 86 13.55 15.54 -27.53
C GLU A 86 12.32 16.34 -28.02
N LYS A 87 11.25 16.37 -27.22
CA LYS A 87 10.05 17.19 -27.52
C LYS A 87 10.19 18.66 -27.13
N ASN A 88 11.37 19.12 -26.69
CA ASN A 88 11.60 20.47 -26.14
C ASN A 88 10.66 20.79 -24.96
N GLN A 89 10.36 19.79 -24.12
CA GLN A 89 9.50 19.92 -22.93
C GLN A 89 10.19 19.31 -21.70
N PRO A 90 11.41 19.74 -21.32
CA PRO A 90 12.16 19.11 -20.24
C PRO A 90 11.39 19.13 -18.91
N LEU A 91 11.49 18.05 -18.15
CA LEU A 91 10.88 17.91 -16.83
C LEU A 91 11.96 17.99 -15.74
N HIS A 92 12.17 19.18 -15.20
CA HIS A 92 13.25 19.46 -14.25
C HIS A 92 13.20 18.58 -13.00
N GLU A 93 12.01 18.15 -12.58
CA GLU A 93 11.79 17.24 -11.46
C GLU A 93 12.54 15.89 -11.61
N LEU A 94 12.70 15.38 -12.84
CA LEU A 94 13.45 14.14 -13.09
C LEU A 94 14.96 14.31 -12.97
N SER A 95 15.44 15.56 -12.91
CA SER A 95 16.83 15.90 -12.63
C SER A 95 17.10 16.23 -11.16
N ASP A 96 16.06 16.30 -10.30
CA ASP A 96 16.19 16.59 -8.87
C ASP A 96 16.20 15.29 -8.05
N PRO A 97 17.34 14.89 -7.45
CA PRO A 97 17.43 13.70 -6.62
C PRO A 97 16.46 13.70 -5.42
N LEU A 98 16.18 14.87 -4.84
CA LEU A 98 15.27 15.00 -3.70
C LEU A 98 13.80 14.84 -4.12
N TRP A 99 13.46 15.22 -5.35
CA TRP A 99 12.14 14.95 -5.92
C TRP A 99 12.01 13.48 -6.31
N LEU A 100 13.04 12.89 -6.93
CA LEU A 100 13.06 11.46 -7.24
C LEU A 100 12.92 10.58 -5.99
N ALA A 101 13.48 11.03 -4.86
CA ALA A 101 13.26 10.38 -3.58
C ALA A 101 11.81 10.47 -3.09
N ASP A 102 11.16 11.63 -3.24
CA ASP A 102 9.74 11.79 -2.91
C ASP A 102 8.86 10.90 -3.80
N LEU A 103 9.21 10.76 -5.08
CA LEU A 103 8.57 9.81 -5.99
C LEU A 103 8.80 8.36 -5.57
N ALA A 104 10.04 7.98 -5.27
CA ALA A 104 10.39 6.62 -4.86
C ALA A 104 9.65 6.20 -3.58
N PHE A 105 9.67 7.06 -2.56
CA PHE A 105 8.91 6.86 -1.32
C PHE A 105 7.41 6.72 -1.59
N LEU A 106 6.86 7.54 -2.49
CA LEU A 106 5.45 7.45 -2.86
C LEU A 106 5.14 6.11 -3.52
N VAL A 107 5.97 5.64 -4.46
CA VAL A 107 5.77 4.32 -5.11
C VAL A 107 5.73 3.21 -4.06
N ASP A 108 6.74 3.15 -3.18
CA ASP A 108 6.82 2.13 -2.12
C ASP A 108 5.59 2.15 -1.20
N LEU A 109 5.18 3.33 -0.73
CA LEU A 109 4.01 3.49 0.13
C LEU A 109 2.73 3.02 -0.55
N ILE A 110 2.60 3.31 -1.84
CA ILE A 110 1.44 2.94 -2.65
C ILE A 110 1.39 1.43 -2.88
N ASP A 111 2.53 0.78 -3.06
CA ASP A 111 2.59 -0.67 -3.21
C ASP A 111 2.19 -1.41 -1.93
N HIS A 112 2.58 -0.90 -0.77
CA HIS A 112 2.08 -1.42 0.52
C HIS A 112 0.56 -1.29 0.62
N LEU A 113 0.00 -0.14 0.24
CA LEU A 113 -1.44 0.09 0.22
C LEU A 113 -2.17 -0.80 -0.80
N ASN A 114 -1.60 -1.00 -1.98
CA ASN A 114 -2.16 -1.87 -3.01
C ASN A 114 -2.16 -3.33 -2.57
N THR A 115 -1.12 -3.75 -1.85
CA THR A 115 -1.04 -5.09 -1.27
C THR A 115 -2.19 -5.31 -0.28
N LEU A 116 -2.42 -4.36 0.64
CA LEU A 116 -3.57 -4.41 1.54
C LEU A 116 -4.89 -4.44 0.75
N ASN A 117 -5.05 -3.58 -0.24
CA ASN A 117 -6.29 -3.50 -1.01
C ASN A 117 -6.60 -4.81 -1.76
N LYS A 118 -5.59 -5.46 -2.35
CA LYS A 118 -5.73 -6.80 -2.94
C LYS A 118 -6.14 -7.82 -1.89
N SER A 119 -5.52 -7.81 -0.71
CA SER A 119 -5.87 -8.69 0.40
C SER A 119 -7.30 -8.49 0.90
N LEU A 120 -7.89 -7.29 0.78
CA LEU A 120 -9.26 -6.97 1.19
C LEU A 120 -10.31 -7.22 0.10
N GLN A 121 -9.89 -7.36 -1.16
CA GLN A 121 -10.76 -7.66 -2.31
C GLN A 121 -10.80 -9.15 -2.64
N GLY A 122 -10.20 -10.00 -1.81
CA GLY A 122 -10.26 -11.45 -1.96
C GLY A 122 -11.71 -11.93 -1.99
N LYS A 123 -12.02 -12.91 -2.84
CA LYS A 123 -13.35 -13.54 -2.84
C LYS A 123 -13.54 -14.35 -1.56
N GLU A 124 -14.78 -14.41 -1.08
CA GLU A 124 -15.20 -15.29 0.02
C GLU A 124 -14.49 -15.06 1.36
N GLN A 125 -14.04 -13.82 1.62
CA GLN A 125 -13.36 -13.52 2.88
C GLN A 125 -14.32 -13.34 4.05
N LEU A 126 -13.97 -13.97 5.17
CA LEU A 126 -14.64 -13.78 6.45
C LEU A 126 -14.28 -12.41 7.05
N VAL A 127 -15.18 -11.87 7.88
CA VAL A 127 -14.94 -10.62 8.63
C VAL A 127 -13.67 -10.70 9.48
N THR A 128 -13.41 -11.86 10.07
CA THR A 128 -12.23 -12.15 10.88
C THR A 128 -10.94 -12.01 10.06
N GLN A 129 -10.93 -12.48 8.80
CA GLN A 129 -9.80 -12.37 7.89
C GLN A 129 -9.58 -10.92 7.44
N LEU A 130 -10.65 -10.20 7.09
CA LEU A 130 -10.58 -8.78 6.75
C LEU A 130 -9.98 -7.96 7.90
N TYR A 131 -10.44 -8.22 9.13
CA TYR A 131 -9.90 -7.59 10.33
C TYR A 131 -8.43 -7.94 10.55
N ALA A 132 -8.02 -9.20 10.35
CA ALA A 132 -6.63 -9.62 10.47
C ALA A 132 -5.71 -8.87 9.48
N HIS A 133 -6.12 -8.74 8.21
CA HIS A 133 -5.36 -7.97 7.20
C HIS A 133 -5.18 -6.51 7.60
N MET A 134 -6.26 -5.88 8.07
CA MET A 134 -6.23 -4.49 8.54
C MET A 134 -5.34 -4.31 9.77
N LYS A 135 -5.47 -5.19 10.76
CA LYS A 135 -4.64 -5.19 11.98
C LYS A 135 -3.17 -5.36 11.64
N ALA A 136 -2.84 -6.30 10.76
CA ALA A 136 -1.48 -6.51 10.28
C ALA A 136 -0.93 -5.25 9.60
N PHE A 137 -1.73 -4.57 8.78
CA PHE A 137 -1.29 -3.33 8.14
C PHE A 137 -1.05 -2.19 9.13
N CYS A 138 -1.91 -2.02 10.14
CA CYS A 138 -1.68 -1.05 11.21
C CYS A 138 -0.36 -1.31 11.96
N VAL A 139 -0.01 -2.58 12.19
CA VAL A 139 1.28 -2.95 12.79
C VAL A 139 2.44 -2.65 11.83
N LYS A 140 2.30 -2.93 10.52
CA LYS A 140 3.29 -2.56 9.51
C LYS A 140 3.54 -1.05 9.47
N LEU A 141 2.50 -0.21 9.51
CA LEU A 141 2.66 1.25 9.55
C LEU A 141 3.46 1.72 10.78
N ARG A 142 3.27 1.09 11.95
CA ARG A 142 4.09 1.38 13.15
C ARG A 142 5.56 1.00 12.94
N LEU A 143 5.81 -0.16 12.34
CA LEU A 143 7.16 -0.61 11.99
C LEU A 143 7.82 0.36 11.01
N PHE A 144 7.12 0.75 9.94
CA PHE A 144 7.61 1.70 8.94
C PHE A 144 7.96 3.04 9.56
N GLU A 145 7.16 3.55 10.49
CA GLU A 145 7.46 4.79 11.21
C GLU A 145 8.79 4.71 11.96
N THR A 146 9.01 3.63 12.71
CA THR A 146 10.25 3.38 13.45
C THR A 146 11.43 3.23 12.51
N GLN A 147 11.27 2.50 11.41
CA GLN A 147 12.31 2.32 10.40
C GLN A 147 12.68 3.65 9.73
N LEU A 148 11.70 4.44 9.29
CA LEU A 148 11.92 5.77 8.72
C LEU A 148 12.61 6.71 9.73
N ARG A 149 12.22 6.67 11.02
CA ARG A 149 12.90 7.41 12.09
C ARG A 149 14.34 6.98 12.32
N ASN A 150 14.68 5.72 12.02
CA ASN A 150 16.05 5.24 12.07
C ASN A 150 16.75 5.31 10.70
N PHE A 151 16.07 5.88 9.71
CA PHE A 151 16.51 5.93 8.31
C PHE A 151 16.88 4.55 7.73
N ASN A 152 16.18 3.53 8.21
CA ASN A 152 16.21 2.17 7.69
C ASN A 152 15.18 2.05 6.55
N LEU A 153 15.65 1.72 5.36
CA LEU A 153 14.84 1.65 4.13
C LEU A 153 14.50 0.22 3.71
N ALA A 154 14.61 -0.76 4.61
CA ALA A 154 14.44 -2.19 4.29
C ALA A 154 13.08 -2.56 3.66
N HIS A 155 12.03 -1.78 3.91
CA HIS A 155 10.70 -1.98 3.31
C HIS A 155 10.34 -0.87 2.31
N PHE A 156 11.33 -0.11 1.85
CA PHE A 156 11.20 0.95 0.87
C PHE A 156 12.26 0.75 -0.24
N PRO A 157 12.12 -0.32 -1.06
CA PRO A 157 13.11 -0.70 -2.06
C PRO A 157 13.40 0.41 -3.09
N MET A 158 12.38 1.10 -3.62
CA MET A 158 12.59 2.18 -4.59
C MET A 158 13.34 3.34 -3.94
N LEU A 159 13.01 3.69 -2.69
CA LEU A 159 13.72 4.73 -1.96
C LEU A 159 15.17 4.32 -1.65
N SER A 160 15.41 3.04 -1.37
CA SER A 160 16.75 2.48 -1.17
C SER A 160 17.58 2.48 -2.46
N GLU A 161 16.97 2.17 -3.60
CA GLU A 161 17.59 2.30 -4.92
C GLU A 161 17.97 3.75 -5.19
N ASN A 162 17.04 4.69 -4.97
CA ASN A 162 17.30 6.12 -5.16
C ASN A 162 18.46 6.63 -4.29
N LYS A 163 18.53 6.22 -3.01
CA LYS A 163 19.65 6.53 -2.12
C LYS A 163 20.98 6.02 -2.69
N SER A 164 20.97 4.85 -3.31
CA SER A 164 22.17 4.23 -3.90
C SER A 164 22.57 4.91 -5.21
N ALA A 165 21.60 5.36 -6.01
CA ALA A 165 21.84 6.12 -7.23
C ALA A 165 22.38 7.54 -6.96
N PHE A 166 22.04 8.15 -5.83
CA PHE A 166 22.42 9.52 -5.47
C PHE A 166 23.07 9.62 -4.07
N PRO A 167 24.26 9.03 -3.86
CA PRO A 167 24.86 8.88 -2.52
C PRO A 167 25.27 10.21 -1.87
N THR A 168 25.52 11.25 -2.67
CA THR A 168 25.87 12.60 -2.19
C THR A 168 24.66 13.45 -1.80
N THR A 169 23.44 13.01 -2.14
CA THR A 169 22.21 13.72 -1.80
C THR A 169 21.90 13.53 -0.32
N ASN A 170 21.63 14.63 0.39
CA ASN A 170 21.19 14.60 1.79
C ASN A 170 19.74 14.13 1.90
N LEU A 171 19.49 12.85 1.61
CA LEU A 171 18.15 12.25 1.67
C LEU A 171 17.59 12.24 3.10
N SER A 172 18.45 12.26 4.12
CA SER A 172 18.02 12.43 5.51
C SER A 172 17.25 13.74 5.75
N ALA A 173 17.40 14.77 4.90
CA ALA A 173 16.59 15.97 4.97
C ALA A 173 15.08 15.72 4.72
N LYS A 174 14.74 14.64 4.00
CA LYS A 174 13.34 14.24 3.73
C LYS A 174 12.75 13.31 4.79
N LYS A 175 13.57 12.80 5.70
CA LYS A 175 13.19 11.82 6.73
C LYS A 175 11.93 12.24 7.50
N GLU A 176 11.92 13.46 8.04
CA GLU A 176 10.78 13.96 8.83
C GLU A 176 9.51 14.08 8.00
N LYS A 177 9.63 14.43 6.71
CA LYS A 177 8.50 14.44 5.77
C LYS A 177 7.90 13.04 5.63
N TYR A 178 8.73 12.01 5.41
CA TYR A 178 8.27 10.63 5.25
C TYR A 178 7.65 10.06 6.54
N VAL A 179 8.26 10.35 7.70
CA VAL A 179 7.70 9.99 9.01
C VAL A 179 6.34 10.67 9.22
N SER A 180 6.20 11.96 8.87
CA SER A 180 4.95 12.71 8.98
C SER A 180 3.84 12.12 8.10
N VAL A 181 4.15 11.78 6.85
CA VAL A 181 3.20 11.13 5.93
C VAL A 181 2.73 9.78 6.49
N ASN A 182 3.66 8.94 6.94
CA ASN A 182 3.33 7.64 7.53
C ASN A 182 2.49 7.78 8.81
N THR A 183 2.83 8.75 9.66
CA THR A 183 2.08 9.05 10.90
C THR A 183 0.65 9.51 10.60
N SER A 184 0.49 10.36 9.58
CA SER A 184 -0.83 10.83 9.12
C SER A 184 -1.67 9.67 8.60
N LEU A 185 -1.07 8.79 7.79
CA LEU A 185 -1.72 7.58 7.28
C LEU A 185 -2.15 6.66 8.42
N LYS A 186 -1.25 6.35 9.37
CA LYS A 186 -1.54 5.54 10.56
C LYS A 186 -2.70 6.11 11.38
N THR A 187 -2.74 7.42 11.56
CA THR A 187 -3.79 8.11 12.33
C THR A 187 -5.15 7.99 11.63
N GLU A 188 -5.19 8.23 10.32
CA GLU A 188 -6.42 8.14 9.53
C GLU A 188 -6.94 6.69 9.49
N PHE A 189 -6.04 5.69 9.38
CA PHE A 189 -6.39 4.27 9.53
C PHE A 189 -7.00 3.99 10.91
N SER A 190 -6.33 4.41 11.98
CA SER A 190 -6.82 4.19 13.35
C SER A 190 -8.20 4.82 13.58
N ARG A 191 -8.42 6.02 13.04
CA ARG A 191 -9.70 6.73 13.14
C ARG A 191 -10.83 6.02 12.39
N ARG A 192 -10.60 5.59 11.15
CA ARG A 192 -11.66 4.95 10.34
C ARG A 192 -11.99 3.53 10.77
N PHE A 193 -11.05 2.87 11.43
CA PHE A 193 -11.21 1.50 11.89
C PHE A 193 -11.41 1.40 13.40
N GLN A 194 -11.75 2.52 14.06
CA GLN A 194 -12.04 2.55 15.48
C GLN A 194 -13.23 1.64 15.84
N ASP A 195 -14.23 1.54 14.97
CA ASP A 195 -15.40 0.65 15.17
C ASP A 195 -15.01 -0.83 15.23
N PHE A 196 -13.92 -1.23 14.57
CA PHE A 196 -13.42 -2.60 14.64
C PHE A 196 -12.84 -2.93 16.01
N SER A 197 -12.37 -1.94 16.77
CA SER A 197 -11.98 -2.14 18.16
C SER A 197 -13.17 -2.50 19.04
N ASN A 198 -14.37 -2.01 18.70
CA ASN A 198 -15.58 -2.30 19.45
C ASN A 198 -16.07 -3.74 19.22
N ILE A 199 -15.82 -4.29 18.02
CA ILE A 199 -16.17 -5.68 17.68
C ILE A 199 -14.98 -6.64 17.78
N GLU A 200 -13.83 -6.21 18.30
CA GLU A 200 -12.61 -7.04 18.36
C GLU A 200 -12.83 -8.26 19.26
N LYS A 201 -13.60 -8.11 20.33
CA LYS A 201 -13.90 -9.21 21.26
C LYS A 201 -14.76 -10.28 20.61
N GLU A 202 -15.79 -9.86 19.90
CA GLU A 202 -16.70 -10.72 19.14
C GLU A 202 -15.95 -11.41 18.00
N ILE A 203 -15.12 -10.68 17.26
CA ILE A 203 -14.25 -11.25 16.22
C ILE A 203 -13.34 -12.32 16.83
N ARG A 204 -12.72 -12.06 17.99
CA ARG A 204 -11.84 -13.03 18.67
C ARG A 204 -12.61 -14.25 19.18
N LEU A 205 -13.83 -14.05 19.68
CA LEU A 205 -14.71 -15.15 20.07
C LEU A 205 -14.92 -16.13 18.92
N PHE A 206 -15.16 -15.64 17.70
CA PHE A 206 -15.30 -16.50 16.53
C PHE A 206 -13.97 -17.03 15.97
N SER A 207 -12.90 -16.24 16.05
CA SER A 207 -11.61 -16.59 15.42
C SER A 207 -10.78 -17.56 16.24
N THR A 208 -10.84 -17.40 17.57
CA THR A 208 -10.01 -18.15 18.53
C THR A 208 -10.82 -18.47 19.79
N PRO A 209 -11.97 -19.16 19.67
CA PRO A 209 -12.86 -19.43 20.80
C PRO A 209 -12.13 -20.15 21.95
N PHE A 210 -11.22 -21.07 21.64
CA PHE A 210 -10.45 -21.85 22.62
C PHE A 210 -9.39 -21.06 23.41
N LEU A 211 -9.09 -19.82 23.01
CA LEU A 211 -8.13 -18.95 23.70
C LEU A 211 -8.81 -17.79 24.45
N MET A 212 -10.13 -17.74 24.44
CA MET A 212 -10.90 -16.68 25.08
C MET A 212 -11.17 -17.02 26.55
N ASN A 213 -11.08 -16.01 27.40
CA ASN A 213 -11.55 -16.11 28.78
C ASN A 213 -13.09 -16.07 28.79
N ALA A 214 -13.72 -17.16 29.24
CA ALA A 214 -15.19 -17.26 29.30
C ALA A 214 -15.82 -16.24 30.26
N GLU A 215 -15.07 -15.70 31.23
CA GLU A 215 -15.56 -14.66 32.13
C GLU A 215 -15.64 -13.28 31.45
N GLU A 216 -14.95 -13.09 30.32
CA GLU A 216 -14.84 -11.80 29.62
C GLU A 216 -15.79 -11.66 28.42
N VAL A 217 -16.56 -12.72 28.10
CA VAL A 217 -17.57 -12.72 27.02
C VAL A 217 -18.97 -12.45 27.58
N GLU A 218 -19.92 -12.16 26.68
CA GLU A 218 -21.31 -11.88 27.02
C GLU A 218 -21.91 -13.01 27.86
N GLU A 219 -22.63 -12.67 28.94
CA GLU A 219 -23.20 -13.62 29.91
C GLU A 219 -24.02 -14.74 29.25
N SER A 220 -24.72 -14.42 28.16
CA SER A 220 -25.52 -15.36 27.37
C SER A 220 -24.70 -16.46 26.67
N LEU A 221 -23.42 -16.21 26.41
CA LEU A 221 -22.53 -17.10 25.65
C LEU A 221 -21.51 -17.85 26.54
N GLN A 222 -21.40 -17.51 27.82
CA GLN A 222 -20.35 -18.04 28.70
C GLN A 222 -20.43 -19.56 28.87
N LEU A 223 -21.63 -20.09 29.14
CA LEU A 223 -21.84 -21.53 29.34
C LEU A 223 -21.57 -22.32 28.05
N GLU A 224 -22.11 -21.87 26.91
CA GLU A 224 -21.88 -22.50 25.61
C GLU A 224 -20.40 -22.49 25.23
N LEU A 225 -19.69 -21.39 25.52
CA LEU A 225 -18.25 -21.30 25.28
C LEU A 225 -17.47 -22.28 26.16
N ILE A 226 -17.82 -22.43 27.46
CA ILE A 226 -17.17 -23.39 28.36
C ILE A 226 -17.39 -24.82 27.85
N GLU A 227 -18.62 -25.17 27.49
CA GLU A 227 -18.95 -26.50 26.96
C GLU A 227 -18.16 -26.78 25.67
N MET A 228 -18.10 -25.82 24.75
CA MET A 228 -17.31 -25.92 23.52
C MET A 228 -15.80 -26.06 23.79
N GLN A 229 -15.25 -25.29 24.74
CA GLN A 229 -13.83 -25.31 25.10
C GLN A 229 -13.39 -26.62 25.75
N CYS A 230 -14.30 -27.29 26.47
CA CYS A 230 -14.04 -28.58 27.11
C CYS A 230 -14.30 -29.79 26.20
N ASP A 231 -14.78 -29.59 24.97
CA ASP A 231 -14.92 -30.67 23.98
C ASP A 231 -13.60 -30.89 23.23
N ASP A 232 -12.87 -31.94 23.65
CA ASP A 232 -11.60 -32.35 23.04
C ASP A 232 -11.73 -32.67 21.54
N SER A 233 -12.89 -33.13 21.06
CA SER A 233 -13.10 -33.45 19.65
C SER A 233 -13.18 -32.17 18.81
N LEU A 234 -13.91 -31.16 19.30
CA LEU A 234 -14.00 -29.85 18.67
C LEU A 234 -12.66 -29.11 18.69
N MET A 235 -11.91 -29.19 19.80
CA MET A 235 -10.58 -28.59 19.90
C MET A 235 -9.60 -29.18 18.88
N ASN A 236 -9.57 -30.52 18.76
CA ASN A 236 -8.71 -31.20 17.79
C ASN A 236 -9.10 -30.88 16.34
N LEU A 237 -10.40 -30.84 16.04
CA LEU A 237 -10.89 -30.47 14.70
C LEU A 237 -10.53 -29.02 14.35
N HIS A 238 -10.66 -28.10 15.30
CA HIS A 238 -10.30 -26.69 15.11
C HIS A 238 -8.80 -26.52 14.81
N GLN A 239 -7.92 -27.24 15.53
CA GLN A 239 -6.48 -27.21 15.27
C GLN A 239 -6.12 -27.78 13.88
N LEU A 240 -6.74 -28.88 13.47
CA LEU A 240 -6.53 -29.50 12.16
C LEU A 240 -6.96 -28.59 11.00
N LEU A 241 -8.14 -27.96 11.09
CA LEU A 241 -8.64 -27.03 10.06
C LEU A 241 -7.80 -25.74 9.98
N SER A 242 -7.30 -25.26 11.12
CA SER A 242 -6.40 -24.10 11.19
C SER A 242 -5.05 -24.38 10.50
N LEU A 243 -4.55 -25.62 10.57
CA LEU A 243 -3.33 -26.05 9.89
C LEU A 243 -3.53 -26.19 8.37
N LEU A 244 -4.69 -26.70 7.93
CA LEU A 244 -5.01 -26.88 6.50
C LEU A 244 -5.23 -25.55 5.76
N THR A 245 -5.75 -24.52 6.43
CA THR A 245 -5.95 -23.19 5.82
C THR A 245 -4.66 -22.36 5.71
N SER A 246 -3.59 -22.75 6.41
CA SER A 246 -2.26 -22.11 6.30
C SER A 246 -1.36 -22.71 5.20
N THR A 247 -1.81 -23.79 4.53
CA THR A 247 -1.06 -24.52 3.49
C THR A 247 -1.69 -24.44 2.09
N GLY A 248 -2.55 -23.44 1.84
CA GLY A 248 -3.09 -23.15 0.51
C GLY A 248 -2.10 -22.35 -0.34
N ALA A 249 -1.58 -23.01 -1.38
CA ALA A 249 -0.74 -22.48 -2.45
C ALA A 249 -1.40 -21.39 -3.31
#